data_AF-A0A7X8ESD2-F1
#
_entry.id   AF-A0A7X8ESD2-F1
#
_cell.length_a   1.000
_cell.length_b   1.000
_cell.length_c   1.000
_cell.angle_alpha   90.00
_cell.angle_beta   90.00
_cell.angle_gamma   90.00
#
_symmetry.space_group_name_H-M   'P 1'
#
loop_
_entity.id
_entity.type
_entity.pdbx_description
1 polymer ?
#
loop_
_entity_poly.entity_id
_entity_poly.type
_entity_poly.pdbx_seq_one_letter_code
_entity_poly.pdbx_strand_id
1 'polypeptide(L)' 'MGLIFEKIKSLYSVWFMVLTVGIGVLTIFNDAIVLKSKKYVEEAKWARYIGLIYIIGGLGVFIVLKVLS' A
#
# COMPACT_ATOMS: atom_id res chain seq x y z
N MET A 1 4.80 -10.43 -23.41
CA MET A 1 4.51 -10.46 -21.96
C MET A 1 3.66 -11.70 -21.66
N GLY A 2 3.98 -12.46 -20.61
CA GLY A 2 3.25 -13.69 -20.29
C GLY A 2 1.80 -13.43 -19.87
N LEU A 3 0.92 -14.39 -20.09
CA LEU A 3 -0.54 -14.31 -19.84
C LEU A 3 -0.90 -13.86 -18.40
N ILE A 4 -0.02 -14.13 -17.45
CA ILE A 4 -0.13 -13.72 -16.05
C ILE A 4 0.07 -12.20 -15.88
N PHE A 5 1.02 -11.60 -16.59
CA PHE A 5 1.33 -10.16 -16.47
C PHE A 5 0.18 -9.30 -17.00
N GLU A 6 -0.40 -9.67 -18.14
CA GLU A 6 -1.58 -9.00 -18.71
C GLU A 6 -2.79 -9.03 -17.77
N LYS A 7 -3.01 -10.16 -17.07
CA LYS A 7 -4.08 -10.28 -16.06
C LYS A 7 -3.84 -9.38 -14.84
N ILE A 8 -2.61 -9.31 -14.34
CA ILE A 8 -2.28 -8.43 -13.19
C ILE A 8 -2.46 -6.97 -13.59
N LYS A 9 -2.00 -6.59 -14.79
CA LYS A 9 -2.15 -5.26 -15.36
C LYS A 9 -3.62 -4.85 -15.48
N SER A 10 -4.50 -5.74 -15.91
CA SER A 10 -5.94 -5.42 -16.05
C SER A 10 -6.65 -5.27 -14.71
N LEU A 11 -6.21 -5.97 -13.66
CA LEU A 11 -6.77 -5.85 -12.31
C LEU A 11 -6.30 -4.58 -11.59
N TYR A 12 -5.04 -4.17 -11.79
CA TYR A 12 -4.44 -3.05 -11.07
C TYR A 12 -4.80 -1.68 -11.68
N SER A 13 -6.08 -1.33 -11.57
CA SER A 13 -6.61 -0.03 -11.99
C SER A 13 -6.14 1.12 -11.09
N VAL A 14 -6.34 2.37 -11.55
CA VAL A 14 -6.13 3.58 -10.74
C VAL A 14 -6.87 3.47 -9.40
N TRP A 15 -8.08 2.91 -9.39
CA TRP A 15 -8.86 2.71 -8.17
C TRP A 15 -8.20 1.73 -7.20
N PHE A 16 -7.63 0.64 -7.70
CA PHE A 16 -6.88 -0.32 -6.88
C PHE A 16 -5.64 0.32 -6.25
N MET A 17 -4.93 1.16 -7.02
CA MET A 17 -3.80 1.94 -6.49
C MET A 17 -4.27 2.90 -5.40
N VAL A 18 -5.34 3.67 -5.63
CA VAL A 18 -5.89 4.61 -4.63
C VAL A 18 -6.30 3.88 -3.36
N LEU A 19 -6.95 2.72 -3.47
CA LEU A 19 -7.31 1.91 -2.30
C LEU A 19 -6.07 1.41 -1.55
N THR A 20 -5.06 0.92 -2.26
CA THR A 20 -3.81 0.42 -1.68
C THR A 20 -3.09 1.54 -0.92
N VAL A 21 -2.96 2.72 -1.53
CA VAL A 21 -2.39 3.91 -0.89
C VAL A 21 -3.24 4.37 0.30
N GLY A 22 -4.57 4.37 0.14
CA GLY A 22 -5.52 4.73 1.19
C GLY A 22 -5.40 3.84 2.42
N ILE A 23 -5.26 2.52 2.24
CA ILE A 23 -4.97 1.58 3.33
C ILE A 23 -3.68 1.98 4.04
N GLY A 24 -2.60 2.24 3.28
CA GLY A 24 -1.32 2.62 3.89
C GLY A 24 -1.39 3.93 4.68
N VAL A 25 -2.14 4.92 4.18
CA VAL A 25 -2.42 6.18 4.89
C VAL A 25 -3.18 5.90 6.19
N LEU A 26 -4.26 5.14 6.13
CA LEU A 26 -5.05 4.79 7.32
C LEU A 26 -4.21 4.01 8.35
N THR A 27 -3.37 3.07 7.94
CA THR A 27 -2.51 2.33 8.85
C THR A 27 -1.49 3.24 9.57
N ILE A 28 -0.95 4.25 8.89
CA ILE A 28 -0.02 5.21 9.49
C ILE A 28 -0.73 6.20 10.42
N PHE A 29 -1.86 6.77 9.99
CA PHE A 29 -2.52 7.87 10.70
C PHE A 29 -3.59 7.44 11.68
N ASN A 30 -4.17 6.26 11.51
CA ASN A 30 -5.15 5.71 12.45
C ASN A 30 -4.51 4.61 13.30
N ASP A 31 -4.14 3.49 12.68
CA ASP A 31 -3.75 2.28 13.43
C ASP A 31 -2.49 2.49 14.26
N ALA A 32 -1.45 3.10 13.69
CA ALA A 32 -0.23 3.39 14.44
C ALA A 32 -0.44 4.39 15.58
N ILE A 33 -1.37 5.35 15.43
CA ILE A 33 -1.70 6.30 16.50
C ILE A 33 -2.47 5.59 17.62
N VAL A 34 -3.44 4.75 17.27
CA VAL A 34 -4.23 3.96 18.23
C VAL A 34 -3.35 2.95 18.97
N LEU A 35 -2.42 2.28 18.31
CA LEU A 35 -1.48 1.36 18.95
C LEU A 35 -0.56 2.11 19.92
N LYS A 36 -0.05 3.27 19.51
CA LYS A 36 0.78 4.12 20.36
C LYS A 36 0.01 4.62 21.59
N SER A 37 -1.25 5.03 21.43
CA SER A 37 -2.07 5.52 22.55
C SER A 37 -2.36 4.42 23.58
N LYS A 38 -2.42 3.15 23.13
CA LYS A 38 -2.54 1.97 23.99
C LYS A 38 -1.22 1.45 24.57
N LYS A 39 -0.11 2.18 24.41
CA LYS A 39 1.26 1.81 24.83
C LYS A 39 1.88 0.61 24.09
N TYR A 40 1.32 0.20 22.94
CA TYR A 40 1.88 -0.80 22.04
C TYR A 40 2.86 -0.13 21.07
N VAL A 41 4.04 0.27 21.58
CA VAL A 41 4.98 1.13 20.85
C VAL A 41 5.68 0.39 19.70
N GLU A 42 6.00 -0.90 19.88
CA GLU A 42 6.67 -1.70 18.85
C GLU A 42 5.71 -2.01 17.70
N GLU A 43 4.47 -2.40 18.01
CA GLU A 43 3.41 -2.65 17.04
C GLU A 43 3.05 -1.37 16.27
N ALA A 44 3.05 -0.21 16.95
CA ALA A 44 2.86 1.08 16.29
C ALA A 44 3.99 1.42 15.29
N LYS A 45 5.25 1.03 15.58
CA LYS A 45 6.35 1.16 14.61
C LYS A 45 6.13 0.27 13.40
N TRP A 46 5.75 -0.99 13.63
CA TRP A 46 5.44 -1.93 12.55
C TRP A 46 4.28 -1.44 11.68
N ALA A 47 3.21 -0.94 12.29
CA ALA A 47 2.09 -0.35 11.55
C ALA A 47 2.53 0.81 10.65
N ARG A 48 3.44 1.67 11.11
CA ARG A 48 4.02 2.73 10.26
C ARG A 48 4.82 2.18 9.09
N TYR A 49 5.66 1.17 9.32
CA TYR A 49 6.44 0.55 8.24
C TYR A 49 5.53 -0.15 7.22
N ILE A 50 4.52 -0.89 7.69
CA ILE A 50 3.55 -1.55 6.82
C ILE A 50 2.80 -0.51 5.99
N GLY A 51 2.29 0.55 6.60
CA GLY A 51 1.60 1.60 5.85
C GLY A 51 2.50 2.28 4.81
N LEU A 52 3.78 2.50 5.13
CA LEU A 52 4.77 3.01 4.17
C LEU A 52 4.98 2.04 2.98
N ILE A 53 5.05 0.73 3.25
CA ILE A 53 5.16 -0.30 2.21
C ILE A 53 3.91 -0.29 1.31
N TYR A 54 2.72 -0.12 1.87
CA TYR A 54 1.48 0.00 1.08
C TYR A 54 1.50 1.23 0.18
N ILE A 55 1.94 2.38 0.68
CA ILE A 55 2.01 3.62 -0.11
C ILE A 55 3.07 3.51 -1.21
N ILE A 56 4.32 3.20 -0.84
CA ILE A 56 5.44 3.13 -1.80
C ILE A 56 5.25 1.97 -2.76
N GLY A 57 4.86 0.80 -2.26
CA GLY A 57 4.61 -0.39 -3.06
C GLY A 57 3.44 -0.20 -4.02
N GLY A 58 2.31 0.35 -3.55
CA GLY A 58 1.15 0.61 -4.39
C GLY A 58 1.45 1.61 -5.51
N LEU A 59 2.13 2.71 -5.20
CA LEU A 59 2.57 3.70 -6.20
C LEU A 59 3.61 3.11 -7.15
N GLY A 60 4.62 2.41 -6.63
CA GLY A 60 5.70 1.83 -7.42
C GLY A 60 5.17 0.78 -8.41
N VAL A 61 4.32 -0.14 -7.95
CA VAL A 61 3.67 -1.13 -8.81
C VAL A 61 2.82 -0.46 -9.88
N PHE A 62 2.04 0.55 -9.53
CA PHE A 62 1.22 1.29 -10.50
C PHE A 62 2.07 1.95 -11.59
N ILE A 63 3.16 2.63 -11.21
CA ILE A 63 4.08 3.28 -12.16
C ILE A 63 4.72 2.24 -13.07
N VAL A 64 5.24 1.14 -12.52
CA VAL A 64 5.87 0.06 -13.31
C VAL A 64 4.86 -0.53 -14.30
N LEU A 65 3.65 -0.85 -13.86
CA LEU A 65 2.62 -1.40 -14.74
C LEU A 65 2.20 -0.41 -15.83
N LYS A 66 2.19 0.89 -15.55
CA LYS A 66 1.82 1.93 -16.51
C LYS A 66 2.91 2.30 -17.50
N VAL A 67 4.19 2.26 -17.08
CA VAL A 67 5.33 2.48 -17.98
C VAL A 67 5.57 1.27 -18.88
N LEU A 68 5.34 0.06 -18.37
CA LEU A 68 5.37 -1.18 -19.16
C LEU A 68 4.06 -1.42 -19.94
N SER A 69 3.12 -0.47 -19.89
CA SER A 69 1.81 -0.61 -20.52
C SER A 69 1.82 -0.27 -21.99
#